data_AF-A0A2G6DSI2-F1
#
_entry.id   AF-A0A2G6DSI2-F1
#
_cell.length_a   1.000
_cell.length_b   1.000
_cell.length_c   1.000
_cell.angle_alpha   90.00
_cell.angle_beta   90.00
_cell.angle_gamma   90.00
#
_symmetry.space_group_name_H-M   'P 1'
#
loop_
_entity.id
_entity.type
_entity.pdbx_description
1 polymer ?
#
loop_
_entity_poly.entity_id
_entity_poly.type
_entity_poly.pdbx_seq_one_letter_code
_entity_poly.pdbx_strand_id
1 'polypeptide(L)' 'MLLKSKEKATKDEGAFSAMAHVFGIGYEIAIPAVIFTFCGRYLDVTFGTSPLFLLLGVFVFMLSSAYLIYVRIRRMS' A
#
# COMPACT_ATOMS: atom_id res chain seq x y z
N MET A 1 37.42 17.90 -12.40
CA MET A 1 37.23 16.54 -11.83
C MET A 1 36.34 16.54 -10.57
N LEU A 2 36.50 17.51 -9.65
CA LEU A 2 35.72 17.60 -8.39
C LEU A 2 34.22 17.87 -8.56
N LEU A 3 33.82 18.66 -9.57
CA LEU A 3 32.39 18.97 -9.83
C LEU A 3 31.58 17.74 -10.28
N LYS A 4 32.22 16.81 -11.02
CA LYS A 4 31.58 15.57 -11.50
C LYS A 4 31.32 14.56 -10.38
N SER A 5 32.04 14.67 -9.26
CA SER A 5 31.85 13.84 -8.06
C SER A 5 30.66 14.33 -7.22
N LYS A 6 30.51 15.66 -7.06
CA LYS A 6 29.36 16.28 -6.37
C LYS A 6 28.02 16.02 -7.08
N GLU A 7 27.99 16.08 -8.41
CA GLU A 7 26.75 15.87 -9.18
C GLU A 7 26.24 14.42 -9.11
N LYS A 8 27.14 13.43 -9.09
CA LYS A 8 26.76 12.02 -8.90
C LYS A 8 26.18 11.75 -7.51
N ALA A 9 26.84 12.25 -6.47
CA ALA A 9 26.38 12.07 -5.09
C ALA A 9 24.96 12.62 -4.86
N THR A 10 24.65 13.82 -5.38
CA THR A 10 23.30 14.40 -5.25
C THR A 10 22.23 13.64 -6.06
N LYS A 11 22.58 13.08 -7.23
CA LYS A 11 21.64 12.26 -8.02
C LYS A 11 21.34 10.91 -7.34
N ASP A 12 22.35 10.27 -6.77
CA ASP A 12 22.20 8.99 -6.07
C ASP A 12 21.36 9.15 -4.79
N GLU A 13 21.54 10.25 -4.03
CA GLU A 13 20.70 10.55 -2.86
C GLU A 13 19.24 10.88 -3.24
N GLY A 14 19.03 11.65 -4.31
CA GLY A 14 17.68 11.95 -4.82
C GLY A 14 16.95 10.71 -5.33
N ALA A 15 17.65 9.83 -6.04
CA ALA A 15 17.10 8.57 -6.54
C ALA A 15 16.75 7.61 -5.39
N PHE A 16 17.62 7.50 -4.38
CA PHE A 16 17.36 6.69 -3.19
C PHE A 16 16.16 7.23 -2.38
N SER A 17 16.07 8.55 -2.19
CA SER A 17 14.95 9.18 -1.48
C SER A 17 13.61 8.96 -2.20
N ALA A 18 13.57 9.15 -3.52
CA ALA A 18 12.37 8.87 -4.31
C ALA A 18 11.96 7.39 -4.23
N MET A 19 12.93 6.48 -4.31
CA MET A 19 12.70 5.04 -4.17
C MET A 19 12.15 4.68 -2.78
N ALA A 20 12.76 5.21 -1.72
CA ALA A 20 12.30 4.99 -0.34
C ALA A 20 10.85 5.45 -0.13
N HIS A 21 10.45 6.57 -0.76
CA HIS A 21 9.07 7.06 -0.73
C HIS A 21 8.09 6.11 -1.43
N VAL A 22 8.43 5.65 -2.65
CA VAL A 22 7.58 4.71 -3.39
C VAL A 22 7.44 3.39 -2.63
N PHE A 23 8.51 2.91 -2.00
CA PHE A 23 8.44 1.74 -1.11
C PHE A 23 7.53 1.99 0.09
N GLY A 24 7.61 3.15 0.74
CA GLY A 24 6.73 3.52 1.85
C GLY A 24 5.25 3.44 1.48
N ILE A 25 4.87 4.04 0.34
CA ILE A 25 3.50 3.97 -0.19
C ILE A 25 3.12 2.53 -0.55
N GLY A 26 4.04 1.79 -1.16
CA GLY A 26 3.85 0.39 -1.51
C GLY A 26 3.54 -0.47 -0.29
N TYR A 27 4.27 -0.30 0.81
CA TYR A 27 4.03 -1.02 2.07
C TYR A 27 2.70 -0.63 2.72
N GLU A 28 2.33 0.66 2.71
CA GLU A 28 1.07 1.14 3.28
C GLU A 28 -0.15 0.49 2.61
N ILE A 29 -0.06 0.15 1.33
CA ILE A 29 -1.11 -0.55 0.57
C ILE A 29 -0.98 -2.07 0.70
N ALA A 30 0.23 -2.61 0.55
CA ALA A 30 0.46 -4.06 0.49
C ALA A 30 0.13 -4.76 1.82
N ILE A 31 0.46 -4.15 2.96
CA ILE A 31 0.22 -4.74 4.28
C ILE A 31 -1.29 -5.01 4.51
N PRO A 32 -2.19 -4.01 4.46
CA PRO A 32 -3.62 -4.25 4.65
C PRO A 32 -4.20 -5.16 3.57
N ALA A 33 -3.77 -5.03 2.31
CA ALA A 33 -4.23 -5.90 1.23
C ALA A 33 -3.95 -7.38 1.54
N VAL A 34 -2.73 -7.71 1.96
CA VAL A 34 -2.34 -9.07 2.34
C VAL A 34 -3.11 -9.54 3.57
N ILE A 35 -3.24 -8.71 4.61
CA ILE A 35 -3.98 -9.08 5.82
C ILE A 35 -5.44 -9.43 5.49
N PHE A 36 -6.14 -8.58 4.74
CA PHE A 36 -7.55 -8.81 4.41
C PHE A 36 -7.75 -10.01 3.48
N THR A 37 -6.89 -10.19 2.47
CA THR A 37 -7.00 -11.36 1.57
C THR A 37 -6.64 -12.66 2.27
N PHE A 38 -5.61 -12.67 3.12
CA PHE A 38 -5.21 -13.87 3.85
C PHE A 38 -6.25 -14.24 4.91
N CYS A 39 -6.82 -13.25 5.60
CA CYS A 39 -7.91 -13.46 6.56
C CYS A 39 -9.17 -13.99 5.85
N GLY A 40 -9.56 -13.39 4.73
CA GLY A 40 -10.70 -13.88 3.93
C GLY A 40 -10.49 -15.31 3.45
N ARG A 41 -9.29 -15.63 2.94
CA ARG A 41 -8.94 -16.99 2.51
C ARG A 41 -8.94 -17.99 3.66
N TYR A 42 -8.43 -17.60 4.83
CA TYR A 42 -8.41 -18.45 6.02
C TYR A 42 -9.83 -18.82 6.46
N LEU A 43 -10.74 -17.84 6.45
CA LEU A 43 -12.16 -18.06 6.76
C LEU A 43 -12.82 -18.95 5.70
N ASP A 44 -12.55 -18.72 4.42
CA ASP A 44 -13.10 -19.55 3.33
C ASP A 44 -12.69 -21.03 3.49
N VAL A 45 -11.42 -21.30 3.81
CA VAL A 45 -10.92 -22.67 4.03
C VAL A 45 -11.50 -23.29 5.31
N THR A 46 -11.65 -22.50 6.37
CA THR A 46 -12.14 -22.99 7.66
C THR A 46 -13.63 -23.34 7.61
N PHE A 47 -14.43 -22.54 6.91
CA PHE A 47 -15.88 -22.76 6.78
C PHE A 47 -16.28 -23.60 5.56
N GLY A 48 -15.31 -24.01 4.73
CA GLY A 48 -15.56 -24.76 3.51
C GLY A 48 -16.40 -24.00 2.48
N THR A 49 -16.41 -22.67 2.55
CA THR A 49 -17.17 -21.83 1.63
C THR A 49 -16.42 -21.68 0.30
N SER A 50 -17.18 -21.47 -0.77
CA SER A 50 -16.63 -20.89 -2.01
C SER A 50 -15.95 -19.55 -1.67
N PRO A 51 -15.01 -19.02 -2.49
CA PRO A 51 -14.13 -17.88 -2.15
C PRO A 51 -14.89 -16.55 -2.00
N LEU A 52 -15.79 -16.48 -1.02
CA LEU A 52 -16.75 -15.43 -0.76
C LEU A 52 -16.19 -14.48 0.29
N PHE A 53 -15.54 -15.01 1.33
CA PHE A 53 -14.88 -14.17 2.34
C PHE A 53 -13.66 -13.46 1.79
N LEU A 54 -12.92 -14.09 0.86
CA LEU A 54 -11.87 -13.42 0.11
C LEU A 54 -12.43 -12.26 -0.72
N LEU A 55 -13.54 -12.49 -1.44
CA LEU A 55 -14.18 -11.46 -2.25
C LEU A 55 -14.70 -10.30 -1.37
N LEU A 56 -15.32 -10.64 -0.24
CA LEU A 56 -15.79 -9.68 0.76
C LEU A 56 -14.61 -8.88 1.35
N GLY A 57 -13.49 -9.53 1.66
CA GLY A 57 -12.29 -8.89 2.18
C GLY A 57 -11.69 -7.86 1.20
N VAL A 58 -11.62 -8.20 -0.09
CA VAL A 58 -11.19 -7.27 -1.14
C VAL A 58 -12.17 -6.10 -1.27
N PHE A 59 -13.48 -6.38 -1.22
CA PHE A 59 -14.51 -5.35 -1.30
C PHE A 59 -14.46 -4.37 -0.11
N VAL A 60 -14.29 -4.88 1.11
CA VAL A 60 -14.11 -4.07 2.32
C VAL A 60 -12.84 -3.24 2.26
N PHE A 61 -11.72 -3.80 1.76
CA PHE A 61 -10.49 -3.05 1.54
C PHE A 61 -10.70 -1.87 0.57
N MET A 62 -11.38 -2.11 -0.55
CA MET A 62 -11.66 -1.07 -1.54
C MET A 62 -12.55 0.05 -0.97
N LEU A 63 -13.61 -0.30 -0.24
CA LEU A 63 -14.50 0.67 0.40
C LEU A 63 -13.81 1.45 1.51
N SER A 64 -13.02 0.79 2.36
CA SER A 64 -12.29 1.45 3.45
C SER A 64 -11.23 2.40 2.91
N SER A 65 -10.54 2.05 1.82
CA SER A 65 -9.61 2.94 1.14
C SER A 65 -10.31 4.20 0.59
N ALA A 66 -11.43 4.01 -0.14
CA ALA A 66 -12.21 5.13 -0.65
C ALA A 66 -12.74 6.03 0.48
N TYR A 67 -13.23 5.44 1.57
CA TYR A 67 -13.71 6.16 2.74
C TYR A 67 -12.60 6.95 3.43
N LEU A 68 -11.43 6.35 3.63
CA LEU A 68 -10.28 7.03 4.24
C LEU A 68 -9.84 8.24 3.41
N ILE A 69 -9.78 8.10 2.08
CA ILE A 69 -9.47 9.21 1.18
C ILE A 69 -10.52 10.31 1.31
N TYR A 70 -11.81 9.96 1.29
CA TYR A 70 -12.90 10.92 1.45
C TYR A 70 -12.79 11.70 2.78
N VAL A 71 -12.57 11.00 3.89
CA VAL A 71 -12.40 11.62 5.21
C VAL A 71 -11.15 12.50 5.24
N ARG A 72 -10.04 12.04 4.64
CA ARG A 72 -8.78 12.80 4.57
C ARG A 72 -8.96 14.13 3.86
N ILE A 73 -9.68 14.14 2.72
CA ILE A 73 -10.00 15.34 1.96
C ILE A 73 -10.89 16.27 2.80
N ARG A 74 -11.96 15.72 3.40
CA ARG A 74 -12.90 16.53 4.19
C ARG A 74 -12.30 17.10 5.48
N ARG A 75 -11.18 16.56 5.97
CA ARG A 75 -10.46 17.08 7.15
C ARG A 75 -9.47 18.20 6.79
N MET A 76 -9.16 18.38 5.51
CA MET A 76 -8.23 19.41 5.01
C MET A 76 -8.96 20.66 4.48
N SER A 77 -10.24 20.55 4.15
CA SER A 77 -11.13 21.70 3.85
C SER A 77 -11.84 22.17 5.12
#